data_AF-A0A8H4VMZ8-F1
#
_entry.id   AF-A0A8H4VMZ8-F1
#
_cell.length_a   1.000
_cell.length_b   1.000
_cell.length_c   1.000
_cell.angle_alpha   90.00
_cell.angle_beta   90.00
_cell.angle_gamma   90.00
#
_symmetry.space_group_name_H-M   'P 1'
#
loop_
_entity.id
_entity.type
_entity.pdbx_description
1 polymer ?
#
loop_
_entity_poly.entity_id
_entity_poly.type
_entity_poly.pdbx_seq_one_letter_code
_entity_poly.pdbx_strand_id
1 'polypeptide(L)'
;MPSIGNYSAWIEVDGKRLPEYQIKYSGEGKQASCYIPSELGKEFVICYEDNLRAIATIADAKVDGSKTIYGYYIPPYKEYQERCVARTSGVLTGNAIRPFVFAACELSLSALDSVKFDFNHILDILTDDDNASKEAITIGKIVVHVWQVSIVGYARNADHGDSVDLPPLRIHEQAKKGIDHGVQLGPAKPVKSPAATLQGARIAHLVSFGFRYRPLGKL
;
A
#
# COMPACT_ATOMS: atom_id res chain seq x y z
N MET A 1 7.83 13.75 2.78
CA MET A 1 7.15 12.84 3.72
C MET A 1 5.79 13.43 3.90
N PRO A 2 4.74 12.86 3.32
CA PRO A 2 3.40 13.27 3.71
C PRO A 2 3.18 12.93 5.18
N SER A 3 2.67 13.89 5.95
CA SER A 3 2.40 13.73 7.39
C SER A 3 1.08 14.39 7.75
N ILE A 4 0.29 13.71 8.57
CA ILE A 4 -0.99 14.21 9.09
C ILE A 4 -0.99 14.00 10.60
N GLY A 5 -0.95 15.09 11.36
CA GLY A 5 -0.77 15.01 12.81
C GLY A 5 0.51 14.25 13.18
N ASN A 6 0.36 13.20 13.98
CA ASN A 6 1.44 12.31 14.43
C ASN A 6 1.73 11.15 13.46
N TYR A 7 0.98 11.03 12.36
CA TYR A 7 1.09 9.94 11.40
C TYR A 7 1.91 10.35 10.19
N SER A 8 2.79 9.47 9.73
CA SER A 8 3.56 9.66 8.51
C SER A 8 3.75 8.35 7.76
N ALA A 9 3.85 8.44 6.44
CA ALA A 9 4.15 7.30 5.59
C ALA A 9 5.12 7.71 4.48
N TRP A 10 5.91 6.76 3.99
CA TRP A 10 6.84 6.96 2.88
C TRP A 10 7.18 5.64 2.20
N ILE A 11 7.85 5.73 1.05
CA ILE A 11 8.35 4.57 0.32
C ILE A 11 9.88 4.59 0.35
N GLU A 12 10.49 3.42 0.57
CA GLU A 12 11.94 3.22 0.50
C GLU A 12 12.32 2.32 -0.68
N VAL A 13 13.45 2.59 -1.31
CA VAL A 13 14.15 1.71 -2.26
C VAL A 13 15.60 1.60 -1.80
N ASP A 14 16.15 0.39 -1.75
CA ASP A 14 17.51 0.14 -1.26
C ASP A 14 17.80 0.76 0.13
N GLY A 15 16.80 0.73 1.02
CA GLY A 15 16.86 1.30 2.37
C GLY A 15 16.91 2.84 2.42
N LYS A 16 16.71 3.51 1.29
CA LYS A 16 16.67 4.97 1.18
C LYS A 16 15.26 5.43 0.85
N ARG A 17 14.79 6.44 1.59
CA ARG A 17 13.50 7.06 1.33
C ARG A 17 13.49 7.78 -0.01
N LEU A 18 12.45 7.53 -0.79
CA LEU A 18 12.22 8.21 -2.07
C LEU A 18 11.77 9.66 -1.84
N PRO A 19 12.19 10.60 -2.71
CA PRO A 19 11.69 11.97 -2.67
C PRO A 19 10.20 12.01 -3.05
N GLU A 20 9.44 12.87 -2.38
CA GLU A 20 8.02 13.07 -2.65
C GLU A 20 7.76 14.44 -3.30
N TYR A 21 6.93 14.45 -4.33
CA TYR A 21 6.63 15.63 -5.14
C TYR A 21 5.14 15.95 -5.10
N GLN A 22 4.81 17.24 -5.24
CA GLN A 22 3.44 17.76 -5.29
C GLN A 22 2.54 17.19 -4.17
N ILE A 23 3.00 17.30 -2.93
CA ILE A 23 2.21 16.83 -1.77
C ILE A 23 0.94 17.69 -1.69
N LYS A 24 -0.22 17.02 -1.66
CA LYS A 24 -1.55 17.63 -1.52
C LYS A 24 -2.26 17.02 -0.33
N TYR A 25 -2.90 17.85 0.46
CA TYR A 25 -3.73 17.44 1.59
C TYR A 25 -5.21 17.64 1.23
N SER A 26 -6.09 16.75 1.68
CA SER A 26 -7.53 16.96 1.56
C SER A 26 -7.98 18.12 2.44
N GLY A 27 -9.08 18.79 2.08
CA GLY A 27 -9.64 19.88 2.88
C GLY A 27 -10.04 19.46 4.30
N GLU A 28 -10.38 18.18 4.48
CA GLU A 28 -10.69 17.58 5.79
C GLU A 28 -9.46 17.20 6.63
N GLY A 29 -8.25 17.29 6.07
CA GLY A 29 -7.02 17.01 6.78
C GLY A 29 -6.80 15.53 7.15
N LYS A 30 -7.59 14.60 6.60
CA LYS A 30 -7.44 13.15 6.84
C LYS A 30 -6.69 12.41 5.73
N GLN A 31 -6.34 13.09 4.65
CA GLN A 31 -5.73 12.45 3.49
C GLN A 31 -4.60 13.29 2.93
N ALA A 32 -3.52 12.62 2.54
CA ALA A 32 -2.40 13.23 1.85
C ALA A 32 -2.10 12.40 0.60
N SER A 33 -1.78 13.07 -0.51
CA SER A 33 -1.33 12.40 -1.73
C SER A 33 -0.09 13.08 -2.30
N CYS A 34 0.80 12.32 -2.91
CA CYS A 34 2.01 12.83 -3.53
C CYS A 34 2.44 11.95 -4.71
N TYR A 35 3.43 12.42 -5.47
CA TYR A 35 4.13 11.63 -6.47
C TYR A 35 5.49 11.15 -5.93
N ILE A 36 5.89 9.96 -6.33
CA ILE A 36 7.22 9.39 -6.06
C ILE A 36 7.83 8.82 -7.35
N PRO A 37 9.17 8.80 -7.46
CA PRO A 37 9.83 8.16 -8.60
C PRO A 37 9.73 6.64 -8.48
N SER A 38 9.53 5.96 -9.61
CA SER A 38 9.69 4.51 -9.70
C SER A 38 10.77 4.14 -10.72
N GLU A 39 11.51 3.08 -10.43
CA GLU A 39 12.59 2.54 -11.26
C GLU A 39 12.36 1.05 -11.50
N LEU A 40 12.46 0.60 -12.75
CA LEU A 40 12.18 -0.77 -13.14
C LEU A 40 13.06 -1.78 -12.41
N GLY A 41 12.45 -2.87 -11.96
CA GLY A 41 13.14 -3.98 -11.29
C GLY A 41 13.53 -3.68 -9.84
N LYS A 42 13.33 -2.45 -9.35
CA LYS A 42 13.64 -2.09 -7.96
C LYS A 42 12.57 -2.60 -7.01
N GLU A 43 13.02 -3.27 -5.96
CA GLU A 43 12.21 -3.59 -4.81
C GLU A 43 11.95 -2.34 -3.98
N PHE A 44 10.74 -2.22 -3.43
CA PHE A 44 10.40 -1.12 -2.55
C PHE A 44 9.76 -1.59 -1.25
N VAL A 45 9.83 -0.75 -0.23
CA VAL A 45 9.24 -0.97 1.08
C VAL A 45 8.28 0.18 1.39
N ILE A 46 7.08 -0.17 1.84
CA ILE A 46 6.08 0.76 2.33
C ILE A 46 6.33 0.94 3.83
N CYS A 47 6.59 2.18 4.24
CA CYS A 47 6.89 2.51 5.62
C CYS A 47 5.77 3.37 6.23
N TYR A 48 5.46 3.11 7.49
CA TYR A 48 4.51 3.88 8.29
C TYR A 48 5.05 4.11 9.70
N GLU A 49 4.77 5.30 10.23
CA GLU A 49 5.12 5.69 11.58
C GLU A 49 3.99 6.47 12.24
N ASP A 50 3.68 6.06 13.47
CA ASP A 50 2.95 6.86 14.45
C ASP A 50 3.96 7.35 15.50
N ASN A 51 4.24 8.66 15.51
CA ASN A 51 5.22 9.24 16.42
C ASN A 51 4.70 9.43 17.85
N LEU A 52 3.38 9.54 18.04
CA LEU A 52 2.79 9.78 19.35
C LEU A 52 2.41 8.47 20.05
N ARG A 53 1.87 7.50 19.29
CA ARG A 53 1.38 6.20 19.77
C ARG A 53 0.49 6.33 21.00
N ALA A 54 -0.42 7.31 20.99
CA ALA A 54 -1.39 7.50 22.07
C ALA A 54 -2.42 6.36 22.11
N ILE A 55 -2.68 5.77 20.95
CA ILE A 55 -3.61 4.66 20.73
C ILE A 55 -2.91 3.57 19.91
N ALA A 56 -3.48 2.38 19.90
CA ALA A 56 -3.01 1.29 19.08
C ALA A 56 -3.48 1.48 17.64
N THR A 57 -2.57 1.35 16.68
CA THR A 57 -2.88 1.54 15.26
C THR A 57 -2.49 0.33 14.42
N ILE A 58 -3.20 0.15 13.31
CA ILE A 58 -2.75 -0.72 12.21
C ILE A 58 -2.62 0.12 10.95
N ALA A 59 -1.53 -0.08 10.22
CA ALA A 59 -1.38 0.38 8.85
C ALA A 59 -1.50 -0.80 7.88
N ASP A 60 -2.52 -0.78 7.02
CA ASP A 60 -2.61 -1.66 5.86
C ASP A 60 -2.28 -0.89 4.57
N ALA A 61 -1.99 -1.62 3.50
CA ALA A 61 -1.72 -1.01 2.21
C ALA A 61 -2.61 -1.59 1.10
N LYS A 62 -2.88 -0.77 0.10
CA LYS A 62 -3.37 -1.19 -1.22
C LYS A 62 -2.29 -0.86 -2.25
N VAL A 63 -1.88 -1.83 -3.04
CA VAL A 63 -0.87 -1.68 -4.09
C VAL A 63 -1.54 -1.98 -5.42
N ASP A 64 -1.60 -0.99 -6.30
CA ASP A 64 -2.30 -1.03 -7.59
C ASP A 64 -3.78 -1.43 -7.52
N GLY A 65 -4.39 -1.27 -6.35
CA GLY A 65 -5.78 -1.63 -6.05
C GLY A 65 -5.91 -2.90 -5.22
N SER A 66 -4.88 -3.74 -5.21
CA SER A 66 -4.87 -4.98 -4.44
C SER A 66 -4.50 -4.74 -2.98
N LYS A 67 -5.38 -5.16 -2.07
CA LYS A 67 -5.18 -5.01 -0.62
C LYS A 67 -4.12 -5.99 -0.12
N THR A 68 -3.22 -5.54 0.75
CA THR A 68 -2.30 -6.44 1.46
C THR A 68 -3.08 -7.29 2.45
N ILE A 69 -2.74 -8.58 2.54
CA ILE A 69 -3.46 -9.55 3.40
C ILE A 69 -3.31 -9.19 4.89
N TYR A 70 -2.22 -8.54 5.26
CA TYR A 70 -1.93 -8.10 6.62
C TYR A 70 -1.60 -6.60 6.65
N GLY A 71 -1.86 -6.01 7.81
CA GLY A 71 -1.38 -4.69 8.19
C GLY A 71 -0.40 -4.79 9.35
N TYR A 72 0.40 -3.74 9.55
CA TYR A 72 1.35 -3.67 10.65
C TYR A 72 0.73 -2.98 11.85
N TYR A 73 0.73 -3.70 12.97
CA TYR A 73 0.32 -3.18 14.26
C TYR A 73 1.43 -2.34 14.89
N ILE A 74 1.07 -1.14 15.34
CA ILE A 74 1.90 -0.30 16.20
C ILE A 74 1.21 -0.21 17.57
N PRO A 75 1.81 -0.76 18.63
CA PRO A 75 1.26 -0.67 19.98
C PRO A 75 1.31 0.76 20.52
N PRO A 76 0.45 1.10 21.50
CA PRO A 76 0.56 2.35 22.25
C PRO A 76 1.93 2.48 22.94
N TYR A 77 2.41 3.71 23.10
CA TYR A 77 3.70 4.01 23.74
C TYR A 77 3.86 3.37 25.12
N LYS A 78 2.77 3.32 25.89
CA LYS A 78 2.75 2.75 27.25
C LYS A 78 3.03 1.25 27.28
N GLU A 79 2.75 0.53 26.20
CA GLU A 79 2.96 -0.91 26.08
C GLU A 79 4.34 -1.24 25.50
N TYR A 80 4.87 -0.37 24.63
CA TYR A 80 6.18 -0.53 24.02
C TYR A 80 6.85 0.82 23.79
N GLN A 81 7.98 1.06 24.47
CA GLN A 81 8.58 2.39 24.52
C GLN A 81 9.57 2.67 23.38
N GLU A 82 10.14 1.66 22.74
CA GLU A 82 11.07 1.87 21.63
C GLU A 82 10.33 2.38 20.39
N ARG A 83 11.04 3.11 19.51
CA ARG A 83 10.47 3.64 18.27
C ARG A 83 10.01 2.49 17.36
N CYS A 84 8.78 2.60 16.86
CA CYS A 84 8.20 1.61 15.95
C CYS A 84 7.96 2.22 14.58
N VAL A 85 8.66 1.72 13.57
CA VAL A 85 8.35 1.97 12.16
C VAL A 85 7.84 0.66 11.57
N ALA A 86 6.59 0.67 11.12
CA ALA A 86 6.00 -0.41 10.36
C ALA A 86 6.62 -0.44 8.95
N ARG A 87 6.96 -1.63 8.46
CA ARG A 87 7.62 -1.82 7.15
C ARG A 87 7.03 -3.01 6.40
N THR A 88 6.28 -2.75 5.34
CA THR A 88 5.73 -3.76 4.43
C THR A 88 6.58 -3.83 3.16
N SER A 89 7.32 -4.92 2.96
CA SER A 89 8.18 -5.09 1.77
C SER A 89 7.60 -6.01 0.70
N GLY A 90 6.47 -6.65 0.96
CA GLY A 90 5.89 -7.62 0.03
C GLY A 90 4.73 -8.41 0.60
N VAL A 91 4.42 -9.51 -0.07
CA VAL A 91 3.33 -10.43 0.27
C VAL A 91 3.92 -11.67 0.91
N LEU A 92 3.40 -12.05 2.07
CA LEU A 92 3.79 -13.29 2.71
C LEU A 92 3.06 -14.45 2.02
N THR A 93 3.78 -15.51 1.70
CA THR A 93 3.26 -16.74 1.09
C THR A 93 3.95 -17.91 1.78
N GLY A 94 3.23 -18.57 2.69
CA GLY A 94 3.82 -19.55 3.62
C GLY A 94 4.93 -18.91 4.46
N ASN A 95 6.15 -19.47 4.37
CA ASN A 95 7.34 -18.99 5.10
C ASN A 95 8.27 -18.12 4.24
N ALA A 96 7.76 -17.56 3.15
CA ALA A 96 8.54 -16.69 2.26
C ALA A 96 7.80 -15.39 1.99
N ILE A 97 8.54 -14.29 1.87
CA ILE A 97 8.04 -13.01 1.39
C ILE A 97 8.35 -12.87 -0.10
N ARG A 98 7.35 -12.51 -0.89
CA ARG A 98 7.54 -12.09 -2.28
C ARG A 98 7.55 -10.58 -2.32
N PRO A 99 8.70 -9.94 -2.60
CA PRO A 99 8.84 -8.49 -2.47
C PRO A 99 8.03 -7.76 -3.54
N PHE A 100 7.59 -6.55 -3.22
CA PHE A 100 7.02 -5.66 -4.23
C PHE A 100 8.12 -5.11 -5.14
N VAL A 101 7.92 -5.23 -6.44
CA VAL A 101 8.89 -4.79 -7.45
C VAL A 101 8.17 -3.88 -8.46
N PHE A 102 8.73 -2.70 -8.73
CA PHE A 102 8.26 -1.88 -9.84
C PHE A 102 8.56 -2.57 -11.17
N ALA A 103 7.56 -2.73 -12.02
CA ALA A 103 7.67 -3.44 -13.29
C ALA A 103 7.01 -2.64 -14.42
N ALA A 104 7.42 -2.95 -15.65
CA ALA A 104 6.91 -2.25 -16.82
C ALA A 104 5.48 -2.70 -17.14
N CYS A 105 4.63 -1.76 -17.52
CA CYS A 105 3.34 -2.10 -18.08
C CYS A 105 3.48 -2.41 -19.58
N GLU A 106 2.99 -3.57 -19.99
CA GLU A 106 2.91 -4.01 -21.37
C GLU A 106 1.62 -3.50 -22.00
N LEU A 107 1.70 -3.11 -23.28
CA LEU A 107 0.50 -2.78 -24.05
C LEU A 107 -0.18 -4.06 -24.49
N SER A 108 -1.46 -4.23 -24.15
CA SER A 108 -2.29 -5.25 -24.78
C SER A 108 -3.12 -4.63 -25.90
N LEU A 109 -2.97 -5.17 -27.11
CA LEU A 109 -3.72 -4.80 -28.31
C LEU A 109 -5.04 -5.59 -28.45
N SER A 110 -5.33 -6.54 -27.56
CA SER A 110 -6.56 -7.35 -27.60
C SER A 110 -7.70 -6.65 -26.86
N ALA A 111 -8.78 -6.35 -27.56
CA ALA A 111 -10.01 -5.79 -26.98
C ALA A 111 -10.73 -6.75 -26.00
N LEU A 112 -10.32 -8.02 -25.93
CA LEU A 112 -10.89 -9.07 -25.06
C LEU A 112 -10.29 -9.10 -23.65
N ASP A 113 -9.13 -8.47 -23.42
CA ASP A 113 -8.50 -8.36 -22.09
C ASP A 113 -8.87 -7.04 -21.39
N SER A 114 -9.97 -6.41 -21.82
CA SER A 114 -10.34 -5.05 -21.45
C SER A 114 -10.96 -4.97 -20.06
N VAL A 115 -10.11 -4.75 -19.05
CA VAL A 115 -10.60 -4.20 -17.78
C VAL A 115 -10.95 -2.72 -18.01
N LYS A 116 -12.23 -2.39 -17.83
CA LYS A 116 -12.78 -1.06 -18.08
C LYS A 116 -12.11 -0.03 -17.15
N PHE A 117 -11.52 1.00 -17.75
CA PHE A 117 -10.77 2.04 -17.06
C PHE A 117 -11.64 3.29 -16.88
N ASP A 118 -12.34 3.41 -15.76
CA ASP A 118 -13.16 4.59 -15.47
C ASP A 118 -12.35 5.68 -14.73
N PHE A 119 -11.91 6.70 -15.48
CA PHE A 119 -11.13 7.84 -14.98
C PHE A 119 -11.87 8.71 -13.94
N ASN A 120 -13.21 8.67 -13.93
CA ASN A 120 -14.03 9.52 -13.05
C ASN A 120 -14.27 8.95 -11.64
N HIS A 121 -13.86 7.71 -11.36
CA HIS A 121 -14.10 7.04 -10.06
C HIS A 121 -12.87 7.09 -9.12
N ILE A 122 -11.80 7.80 -9.49
CA ILE A 122 -10.58 7.94 -8.68
C ILE A 122 -10.82 8.82 -7.42
N LEU A 123 -11.88 9.64 -7.43
CA LEU A 123 -12.26 10.47 -6.29
C LEU A 123 -13.06 9.70 -5.21
N ASP A 124 -13.77 8.63 -5.59
CA ASP A 124 -14.67 7.88 -4.69
C ASP A 124 -13.97 6.75 -3.90
N ILE A 125 -12.73 6.38 -4.23
CA ILE A 125 -11.96 5.33 -3.49
C ILE A 125 -11.41 5.85 -2.14
N LEU A 126 -11.76 7.08 -1.78
CA LEU A 126 -11.38 7.72 -0.52
C LEU A 126 -12.55 7.83 0.48
N THR A 127 -13.75 7.41 0.08
CA THR A 127 -14.91 7.23 0.95
C THR A 127 -15.08 5.76 1.31
N ASP A 128 -15.09 5.52 2.62
CA ASP A 128 -15.29 4.24 3.30
C ASP A 128 -16.73 3.77 3.08
N ASP A 129 -17.02 3.20 1.91
CA ASP A 129 -18.30 2.55 1.66
C ASP A 129 -18.06 1.18 1.00
N ASP A 130 -18.42 0.12 1.72
CA ASP A 130 -18.33 -1.30 1.38
C ASP A 130 -19.23 -1.71 0.19
N ASN A 131 -19.61 -0.76 -0.67
CA ASN A 131 -20.44 -1.03 -1.83
C ASN A 131 -19.56 -1.34 -3.04
N ALA A 132 -19.15 -2.60 -3.12
CA ALA A 132 -18.50 -3.17 -4.28
C ALA A 132 -19.38 -3.04 -5.54
N SER A 133 -19.09 -2.06 -6.41
CA SER A 133 -19.31 -2.23 -7.84
C SER A 133 -18.44 -1.27 -8.68
N LYS A 134 -17.70 -1.88 -9.63
CA LYS A 134 -16.82 -1.31 -10.67
C LYS A 134 -15.37 -1.04 -10.24
N GLU A 135 -14.57 -2.10 -10.37
CA GLU A 135 -13.11 -2.11 -10.35
C GLU A 135 -12.53 -1.20 -11.45
N ALA A 136 -12.31 0.07 -11.13
CA ALA A 136 -11.35 0.86 -11.88
C ALA A 136 -9.94 0.37 -11.49
N ILE A 137 -9.18 -0.16 -12.45
CA ILE A 137 -7.77 -0.50 -12.24
C ILE A 137 -7.02 0.74 -11.74
N THR A 138 -6.37 0.63 -10.59
CA THR A 138 -5.61 1.73 -9.96
C THR A 138 -4.10 1.55 -10.06
N ILE A 139 -3.61 0.91 -11.13
CA ILE A 139 -2.17 0.77 -11.40
C ILE A 139 -1.48 2.14 -11.34
N GLY A 140 -0.27 2.16 -10.76
CA GLY A 140 0.48 3.40 -10.55
C GLY A 140 0.20 4.05 -9.19
N LYS A 141 -0.48 3.34 -8.27
CA LYS A 141 -0.87 3.89 -6.97
C LYS A 141 -0.59 2.92 -5.82
N ILE A 142 0.02 3.45 -4.77
CA ILE A 142 0.11 2.79 -3.45
C ILE A 142 -0.70 3.63 -2.47
N VAL A 143 -1.54 3.01 -1.65
CA VAL A 143 -2.32 3.69 -0.60
C VAL A 143 -2.05 3.02 0.73
N VAL A 144 -1.72 3.80 1.75
CA VAL A 144 -1.59 3.33 3.14
C VAL A 144 -2.79 3.85 3.93
N HIS A 145 -3.59 2.96 4.52
CA HIS A 145 -4.68 3.32 5.42
C HIS A 145 -4.29 3.05 6.86
N VAL A 146 -4.57 4.02 7.72
CA VAL A 146 -4.26 3.95 9.15
C VAL A 146 -5.56 3.88 9.92
N TRP A 147 -5.67 2.84 10.74
CA TRP A 147 -6.85 2.55 11.54
C TRP A 147 -6.49 2.54 13.02
N GLN A 148 -7.38 3.09 13.85
CA GLN A 148 -7.42 2.75 15.26
C GLN A 148 -7.94 1.32 15.41
N VAL A 149 -7.31 0.53 16.28
CA VAL A 149 -7.71 -0.86 16.52
C VAL A 149 -7.77 -1.21 17.99
N SER A 150 -8.58 -2.20 18.34
CA SER A 150 -8.46 -2.95 19.60
C SER A 150 -7.93 -4.35 19.31
N ILE A 151 -6.97 -4.82 20.11
CA ILE A 151 -6.52 -6.21 20.04
C ILE A 151 -7.55 -7.11 20.72
N VAL A 152 -8.03 -8.10 19.98
CA VAL A 152 -9.04 -9.06 20.45
C VAL A 152 -8.45 -10.45 20.71
N GLY A 153 -7.25 -10.73 20.20
CA GLY A 153 -6.58 -12.01 20.46
C GLY A 153 -5.27 -12.21 19.70
N TYR A 154 -4.71 -13.39 19.88
CA TYR A 154 -3.49 -13.86 19.22
C TYR A 154 -3.81 -15.10 18.40
N ALA A 155 -3.54 -15.05 17.09
CA ALA A 155 -3.66 -16.21 16.23
C ALA A 155 -2.30 -16.94 16.20
N ARG A 156 -2.24 -18.13 16.83
CA ARG A 156 -1.03 -18.96 16.83
C ARG A 156 -0.73 -19.58 15.46
N ASN A 157 -1.76 -19.73 14.62
CA ASN A 157 -1.71 -20.26 13.26
C ASN A 157 -2.63 -19.42 12.37
N ALA A 158 -2.38 -18.12 12.23
CA ALA A 158 -3.09 -17.39 11.18
C ALA A 158 -2.68 -18.01 9.84
N ASP A 159 -3.66 -18.56 9.14
CA ASP A 159 -3.49 -18.87 7.74
C ASP A 159 -3.29 -17.53 7.02
N HIS A 160 -2.11 -17.30 6.47
CA HIS A 160 -1.73 -15.99 5.93
C HIS A 160 -2.36 -15.70 4.57
N GLY A 161 -3.47 -16.38 4.25
CA GLY A 161 -4.21 -16.25 3.01
C GLY A 161 -3.39 -16.65 1.79
N ASP A 162 -4.01 -17.37 0.86
CA ASP A 162 -3.38 -17.62 -0.43
C ASP A 162 -3.38 -16.34 -1.26
N SER A 163 -2.21 -15.71 -1.33
CA SER A 163 -1.79 -14.72 -2.33
C SER A 163 -2.56 -13.39 -2.43
N VAL A 164 -1.81 -12.29 -2.54
CA VAL A 164 -2.37 -11.04 -3.08
C VAL A 164 -2.35 -11.18 -4.60
N ASP A 165 -3.52 -11.10 -5.22
CA ASP A 165 -3.61 -11.04 -6.68
C ASP A 165 -3.36 -9.60 -7.13
N LEU A 166 -2.14 -9.32 -7.62
CA LEU A 166 -1.82 -8.04 -8.22
C LEU A 166 -2.39 -8.00 -9.65
N PRO A 167 -2.96 -6.87 -10.09
CA PRO A 167 -3.55 -6.80 -11.42
C PRO A 167 -2.47 -7.09 -12.49
N PRO A 168 -2.86 -7.73 -13.61
CA PRO A 168 -1.94 -7.95 -14.71
C PRO A 168 -1.41 -6.61 -15.23
N LEU A 169 -0.12 -6.55 -15.51
CA LEU A 169 0.53 -5.35 -16.05
C LEU A 169 0.30 -5.17 -17.55
N ARG A 170 -0.74 -5.80 -18.10
CA ARG A 170 -1.19 -5.67 -19.48
C ARG A 170 -2.26 -4.59 -19.55
N ILE A 171 -1.89 -3.41 -20.03
CA ILE A 171 -2.75 -2.23 -20.07
C ILE A 171 -3.15 -1.94 -21.52
N HIS A 172 -4.43 -1.66 -21.74
CA HIS A 172 -4.92 -1.23 -23.04
C HIS A 172 -4.36 0.14 -23.42
N GLU A 173 -4.13 0.38 -24.72
CA GLU A 173 -3.54 1.62 -25.24
C GLU A 173 -4.26 2.89 -24.77
N GLN A 174 -5.60 2.86 -24.71
CA GLN A 174 -6.40 4.00 -24.23
C GLN A 174 -6.24 4.29 -22.73
N ALA A 175 -5.85 3.28 -21.94
CA ALA A 175 -5.61 3.39 -20.50
C ALA A 175 -4.15 3.76 -20.15
N LYS A 176 -3.21 3.65 -21.09
CA LYS A 176 -1.78 3.96 -20.90
C LYS A 176 -1.46 5.46 -20.77
N LYS A 177 -2.45 6.35 -20.62
CA LYS A 177 -2.23 7.80 -20.48
C LYS A 177 -1.52 8.13 -19.17
N GLY A 178 -0.18 8.04 -19.17
CA GLY A 178 0.68 8.35 -18.02
C GLY A 178 0.98 7.16 -17.10
N ILE A 179 0.60 5.93 -17.46
CA ILE A 179 0.92 4.71 -16.70
C ILE A 179 2.02 3.96 -17.45
N ASP A 180 3.23 3.99 -16.89
CA ASP A 180 4.39 3.30 -17.45
C ASP A 180 4.81 2.10 -16.60
N HIS A 181 4.65 2.22 -15.29
CA HIS A 181 5.04 1.21 -14.32
C HIS A 181 3.82 0.72 -13.55
N GLY A 182 3.85 -0.55 -13.21
CA GLY A 182 2.99 -1.21 -12.23
C GLY A 182 3.82 -1.90 -11.15
N VAL A 183 3.18 -2.69 -10.30
CA VAL A 183 3.85 -3.57 -9.32
C VAL A 183 3.63 -5.03 -9.66
N GLN A 184 4.70 -5.81 -9.53
CA GLN A 184 4.66 -7.26 -9.54
C GLN A 184 5.30 -7.84 -8.27
N LEU A 185 5.10 -9.14 -8.05
CA LEU A 185 5.76 -9.88 -6.98
C LEU A 185 7.08 -10.48 -7.46
N GLY A 186 8.17 -10.10 -6.79
CA GLY A 186 9.50 -10.67 -7.03
C GLY A 186 9.63 -12.13 -6.60
N PRO A 187 10.86 -12.69 -6.72
CA PRO A 187 11.15 -14.05 -6.29
C PRO A 187 10.98 -14.19 -4.76
N ALA A 188 10.46 -15.34 -4.34
CA ALA A 188 10.22 -15.63 -2.93
C ALA A 188 11.53 -15.64 -2.12
N LYS A 189 11.57 -14.92 -1.00
CA LYS A 189 12.70 -14.86 -0.07
C LYS A 189 12.28 -15.47 1.27
N PRO A 190 13.03 -16.43 1.84
CA PRO A 190 12.66 -17.05 3.11
C PRO A 190 12.67 -16.03 4.24
N VAL A 191 11.68 -16.10 5.13
CA VAL A 191 11.63 -15.29 6.35
C VAL A 191 11.87 -16.16 7.58
N LYS A 192 12.64 -15.66 8.54
CA LYS A 192 12.82 -16.31 9.84
C LYS A 192 11.51 -16.16 10.60
N SER A 193 10.73 -17.25 10.67
CA SER A 193 9.45 -17.42 11.39
C SER A 193 8.50 -16.20 11.33
N PRO A 194 7.36 -16.28 10.65
CA PRO A 194 6.41 -15.18 10.64
C PRO A 194 6.07 -14.77 12.08
N ALA A 195 6.12 -13.46 12.35
CA ALA A 195 5.78 -12.91 13.65
C ALA A 195 4.36 -13.36 14.05
N ALA A 196 4.12 -13.52 15.35
CA ALA A 196 2.79 -13.86 15.86
C ALA A 196 1.74 -12.91 15.28
N THR A 197 0.69 -13.46 14.69
CA THR A 197 -0.36 -12.64 14.08
C THR A 197 -1.31 -12.18 15.17
N LEU A 198 -1.48 -10.86 15.26
CA LEU A 198 -2.47 -10.25 16.14
C LEU A 198 -3.82 -10.22 15.43
N GLN A 199 -4.86 -10.59 16.16
CA GLN A 199 -6.22 -10.37 15.72
C GLN A 199 -6.71 -9.06 16.34
N GLY A 200 -7.09 -8.10 15.51
CA GLY A 200 -7.60 -6.81 15.94
C GLY A 200 -8.92 -6.47 15.27
N ALA A 201 -9.79 -5.75 16.00
CA ALA A 201 -10.99 -5.14 15.45
C ALA A 201 -10.70 -3.68 15.08
N ARG A 202 -11.13 -3.25 13.89
CA ARG A 202 -11.03 -1.84 13.46
C ARG A 202 -12.08 -1.03 14.21
N ILE A 203 -11.66 0.07 14.81
CA ILE A 203 -12.52 0.98 15.57
C ILE A 203 -12.86 2.20 14.71
N ALA A 204 -11.85 2.85 14.13
CA ALA A 204 -12.04 4.06 13.34
C ALA A 204 -10.94 4.24 12.30
N HIS A 205 -11.30 4.76 11.12
CA HIS A 205 -10.33 5.22 10.14
C HIS A 205 -9.73 6.56 10.58
N LEU A 206 -8.40 6.64 10.62
CA LEU A 206 -7.68 7.83 11.07
C LEU A 206 -7.24 8.68 9.87
N VAL A 207 -6.38 8.12 9.01
CA VAL A 207 -5.78 8.85 7.88
C VAL A 207 -5.43 7.93 6.70
N SER A 208 -5.34 8.50 5.51
CA SER A 208 -4.83 7.82 4.30
C SER A 208 -3.68 8.56 3.65
N PHE A 209 -2.66 7.82 3.21
CA PHE A 209 -1.53 8.35 2.42
C PHE A 209 -1.50 7.69 1.04
N GLY A 210 -1.64 8.50 -0.01
CA GLY A 210 -1.60 8.05 -1.41
C GLY A 210 -0.29 8.41 -2.10
N PHE A 211 0.38 7.44 -2.68
CA PHE A 211 1.60 7.62 -3.47
C PHE A 211 1.30 7.24 -4.92
N ARG A 212 1.33 8.22 -5.82
CA ARG A 212 1.32 7.96 -7.27
C ARG A 212 2.76 7.78 -7.71
N TYR A 213 3.08 6.68 -8.39
CA TYR A 213 4.45 6.44 -8.81
C TYR A 213 4.57 6.44 -10.33
N ARG A 214 5.67 7.02 -10.83
CA ARG A 214 5.98 7.12 -12.26
C ARG A 214 7.50 7.24 -12.48
N PRO A 215 8.01 6.93 -13.68
CA PRO A 215 9.43 7.11 -13.99
C PRO A 215 9.90 8.54 -13.67
N LEU A 216 11.14 8.68 -13.18
CA LEU A 216 11.70 9.98 -12.76
C LEU A 216 11.62 11.04 -13.87
N GLY A 217 11.85 10.66 -15.13
CA GLY A 217 11.75 11.59 -16.28
C GLY A 217 10.33 12.08 -16.60
N LYS A 218 9.32 11.64 -15.84
CA LYS A 218 7.91 12.01 -16.03
C LYS A 218 7.31 12.69 -14.79
N LEU A 219 8.10 12.98 -13.75
CA LEU A 219 7.66 13.58 -12.48
C LEU A 219 7.33 15.07 -12.54
#